data_AF-A0A528B131-F1
#
_entry.id   AF-A0A528B131-F1
#
_cell.length_a   1.000
_cell.length_b   1.000
_cell.length_c   1.000
_cell.angle_alpha   90.00
_cell.angle_beta   90.00
_cell.angle_gamma   90.00
#
_symmetry.space_group_name_H-M   'P 1'
#
loop_
_entity.id
_entity.type
_entity.pdbx_description
1 polymer ?
#
loop_
_entity_poly.entity_id
_entity_poly.type
_entity_poly.pdbx_seq_one_letter_code
_entity_poly.pdbx_strand_id
1 'polypeptide(L)'
;MSFVSRYLSFVAAMALVVVASNILVQFPLQGAIGGLSLADILTWGAFTYPFSFLVTDLANRRYGPAVARRIVFVGFTAAVICSVVI
;
A
#
# COMPACT_ATOMS: atom_id res chain seq x y z
N MET A 1 -17.07 2.65 21.28
CA MET A 1 -16.11 1.82 20.51
C MET A 1 -15.33 2.74 19.60
N SER A 2 -14.01 2.87 19.77
CA SER A 2 -13.19 3.83 19.01
C SER A 2 -13.25 3.52 17.51
N PHE A 3 -13.23 4.56 16.68
CA PHE A 3 -13.18 4.46 15.20
C PHE A 3 -12.12 3.44 14.76
N VAL A 4 -10.96 3.47 15.41
CA VAL A 4 -9.85 2.54 15.18
C VAL A 4 -10.25 1.07 15.35
N SER A 5 -10.97 0.71 16.41
CA SER A 5 -11.31 -0.70 16.69
C SER A 5 -12.26 -1.32 15.66
N ARG A 6 -13.10 -0.50 14.99
CA ARG A 6 -14.06 -0.97 13.98
C ARG A 6 -13.44 -1.08 12.59
N TYR A 7 -12.42 -0.26 12.29
CA TYR A 7 -11.79 -0.17 10.97
C TYR A 7 -10.34 -0.69 10.95
N LEU A 8 -9.88 -1.29 12.06
CA LEU A 8 -8.49 -1.70 12.25
C LEU A 8 -7.99 -2.62 11.15
N SER A 9 -8.82 -3.56 10.68
CA SER A 9 -8.43 -4.51 9.63
C SER A 9 -8.07 -3.80 8.32
N PHE A 10 -8.85 -2.82 7.90
CA PHE A 10 -8.59 -2.03 6.69
C PHE A 10 -7.40 -1.09 6.87
N VAL A 11 -7.26 -0.48 8.06
CA VAL A 11 -6.11 0.38 8.37
C VAL A 11 -4.81 -0.43 8.38
N ALA A 12 -4.81 -1.60 9.01
CA ALA A 12 -3.66 -2.50 9.05
C ALA A 12 -3.32 -3.04 7.66
N ALA A 13 -4.32 -3.43 6.87
CA ALA A 13 -4.12 -3.85 5.48
C ALA A 13 -3.49 -2.73 4.64
N MET A 14 -4.01 -1.49 4.76
CA MET A 14 -3.44 -0.33 4.07
C MET A 14 -1.99 -0.09 4.49
N ALA A 15 -1.72 -0.12 5.80
CA ALA A 15 -0.38 0.10 6.31
C ALA A 15 0.61 -0.98 5.84
N LEU A 16 0.21 -2.25 5.91
CA LEU A 16 1.02 -3.39 5.48
C LEU A 16 1.36 -3.30 3.99
N VAL A 17 0.38 -2.99 3.13
CA VAL A 17 0.61 -2.88 1.68
C VAL A 17 1.58 -1.74 1.37
N VAL A 18 1.45 -0.59 2.04
CA VAL A 18 2.34 0.57 1.80
C VAL A 18 3.76 0.27 2.29
N VAL A 19 3.92 -0.28 3.49
CA VAL A 19 5.26 -0.67 4.02
C VAL A 19 5.90 -1.73 3.12
N ALA A 20 5.15 -2.77 2.74
CA ALA A 20 5.65 -3.80 1.84
C ALA A 20 6.06 -3.19 0.48
N SER A 21 5.28 -2.26 -0.05
CA SER A 21 5.60 -1.58 -1.31
C SER A 21 6.88 -0.74 -1.18
N ASN A 22 7.05 -0.01 -0.09
CA ASN A 22 8.25 0.80 0.15
C ASN A 22 9.53 -0.06 0.21
N ILE A 23 9.44 -1.27 0.77
CA ILE A 23 10.54 -2.24 0.77
C ILE A 23 10.74 -2.81 -0.64
N LEU A 24 9.66 -3.21 -1.31
CA LEU A 24 9.73 -3.87 -2.63
C LEU A 24 10.18 -2.95 -3.77
N VAL A 25 10.05 -1.62 -3.61
CA VAL A 25 10.64 -0.65 -4.54
C VAL A 25 12.17 -0.75 -4.58
N GLN A 26 12.82 -1.21 -3.51
CA GLN A 26 14.28 -1.38 -3.47
C GLN A 26 14.76 -2.58 -4.30
N PHE A 27 13.85 -3.47 -4.71
CA PHE A 27 14.17 -4.66 -5.49
C PHE A 27 13.77 -4.44 -6.96
N PRO A 28 14.73 -4.09 -7.84
CA PRO A 28 14.47 -4.00 -9.27
C PRO A 28 14.16 -5.38 -9.84
N LEU A 29 13.28 -5.41 -10.85
CA LEU A 29 12.86 -6.66 -11.46
C LEU A 29 13.92 -7.11 -12.47
N GLN A 30 14.65 -8.16 -12.11
CA GLN A 30 15.71 -8.70 -12.92
C GLN A 30 15.11 -9.42 -14.15
N GLY A 31 15.40 -8.89 -15.34
CA GLY A 31 14.91 -9.43 -16.60
C GLY A 31 15.19 -8.48 -17.76
N ALA A 32 15.10 -8.98 -18.97
CA ALA A 32 15.19 -8.15 -20.17
C ALA A 32 14.06 -8.52 -21.14
N ILE A 33 13.39 -7.53 -21.71
CA ILE A 33 12.38 -7.72 -22.76
C ILE A 33 12.81 -6.89 -23.96
N GLY A 34 13.08 -7.55 -25.10
CA GLY A 34 13.42 -6.87 -26.35
C GLY A 34 14.70 -6.04 -26.32
N GLY A 35 15.65 -6.37 -25.43
CA GLY A 35 16.91 -5.63 -25.25
C GLY A 35 16.85 -4.51 -24.20
N LEU A 36 15.67 -4.24 -23.62
CA LEU A 36 15.51 -3.30 -22.50
C LEU A 36 15.63 -4.05 -21.17
N SER A 37 16.46 -3.55 -20.26
CA SER A 37 16.58 -4.06 -18.89
C SER A 37 15.36 -3.64 -18.08
N LEU A 38 14.64 -4.62 -17.53
CA LEU A 38 13.48 -4.34 -16.68
C LEU A 38 13.88 -3.71 -15.35
N ALA A 39 15.12 -3.91 -14.93
CA ALA A 39 15.64 -3.35 -13.69
C ALA A 39 15.64 -1.81 -13.69
N ASP A 40 15.72 -1.18 -14.88
CA ASP A 40 15.77 0.28 -15.02
C ASP A 40 14.38 0.93 -15.04
N ILE A 41 13.32 0.13 -15.26
CA ILE A 41 11.96 0.63 -15.48
C ILE A 41 10.93 0.05 -14.50
N LEU A 42 11.22 -1.08 -13.85
CA LEU A 42 10.24 -1.82 -13.07
C LEU A 42 10.88 -2.41 -11.80
N THR A 43 10.22 -2.16 -10.67
CA THR A 43 10.54 -2.75 -9.38
C THR A 43 9.41 -3.65 -8.92
N TRP A 44 9.68 -4.54 -7.97
CA TRP A 44 8.65 -5.38 -7.37
C TRP A 44 7.54 -4.56 -6.70
N GLY A 45 7.84 -3.34 -6.26
CA GLY A 45 6.87 -2.41 -5.68
C GLY A 45 5.71 -2.07 -6.63
N ALA A 46 5.93 -2.06 -7.95
CA ALA A 46 4.88 -1.79 -8.93
C ALA A 46 3.73 -2.81 -8.88
N PHE A 47 4.00 -4.05 -8.46
CA PHE A 47 2.99 -5.09 -8.32
C PHE A 47 2.20 -4.98 -7.02
N THR A 48 2.78 -4.37 -5.99
CA THR A 48 2.13 -4.24 -4.68
C THR A 48 1.35 -2.95 -4.51
N TYR A 49 1.73 -1.86 -5.19
CA TYR A 49 0.98 -0.60 -5.13
C TYR A 49 -0.51 -0.72 -5.52
N PRO A 50 -0.92 -1.51 -6.53
CA PRO A 50 -2.34 -1.69 -6.87
C PRO A 50 -3.19 -2.26 -5.71
N PHE A 51 -2.59 -3.01 -4.77
CA PHE A 51 -3.32 -3.50 -3.60
C PHE A 51 -3.77 -2.36 -2.67
N SER A 52 -3.07 -1.21 -2.64
CA SER A 52 -3.51 -0.06 -1.85
C SER A 52 -4.82 0.53 -2.39
N PHE A 53 -5.00 0.50 -3.72
CA PHE A 53 -6.24 0.86 -4.38
C PHE A 53 -7.35 -0.14 -4.05
N LEU A 54 -7.05 -1.44 -4.06
CA LEU A 54 -8.00 -2.48 -3.66
C LEU A 54 -8.51 -2.27 -2.23
N VAL A 55 -7.62 -2.01 -1.26
CA VAL A 55 -8.03 -1.75 0.14
C VAL A 55 -8.95 -0.53 0.19
N THR A 56 -8.62 0.52 -0.55
CA THR A 56 -9.40 1.77 -0.59
C THR A 56 -10.78 1.54 -1.20
N ASP A 57 -10.87 0.81 -2.31
CA ASP A 57 -12.14 0.50 -2.98
C ASP A 57 -13.04 -0.37 -2.11
N LEU A 58 -12.49 -1.42 -1.48
CA LEU A 58 -13.23 -2.26 -0.55
C LEU A 58 -13.74 -1.47 0.65
N ALA A 59 -12.92 -0.57 1.21
CA ALA A 59 -13.33 0.32 2.28
C ALA A 59 -14.45 1.28 1.83
N ASN A 60 -14.35 1.82 0.62
CA ASN A 60 -15.35 2.71 0.04
C ASN A 60 -16.69 2.00 -0.17
N ARG A 61 -16.67 0.79 -0.71
CA ARG A 61 -17.88 -0.03 -0.93
C ARG A 61 -18.54 -0.45 0.38
N ARG A 62 -17.77 -0.70 1.44
CA ARG A 62 -18.30 -1.17 2.73
C ARG A 62 -18.76 -0.06 3.67
N TYR A 63 -18.06 1.08 3.70
CA TYR A 63 -18.26 2.13 4.71
C TYR A 63 -18.47 3.53 4.13
N GLY A 64 -18.44 3.66 2.81
CA GLY A 64 -18.60 4.91 2.10
C GLY A 64 -17.30 5.74 2.01
N PRO A 65 -17.33 6.80 1.19
CA PRO A 65 -16.14 7.54 0.79
C PRO A 65 -15.52 8.33 1.94
N ALA A 66 -16.31 8.83 2.88
CA ALA A 66 -15.81 9.59 4.02
C ALA A 66 -14.96 8.72 4.96
N VAL A 67 -15.38 7.48 5.21
CA VAL A 67 -14.65 6.53 6.07
C VAL A 67 -13.43 5.98 5.33
N ALA A 68 -13.55 5.67 4.04
CA ALA A 68 -12.43 5.21 3.23
C ALA A 68 -11.27 6.21 3.21
N ARG A 69 -11.53 7.51 3.05
CA ARG A 69 -10.49 8.55 3.13
C ARG A 69 -9.77 8.57 4.48
N ARG A 70 -10.49 8.36 5.58
CA ARG A 70 -9.88 8.28 6.92
C ARG A 70 -9.02 7.03 7.08
N ILE A 71 -9.48 5.89 6.58
CA ILE A 71 -8.71 4.63 6.59
C ILE A 71 -7.40 4.81 5.83
N VAL A 72 -7.46 5.37 4.62
CA VAL A 72 -6.27 5.67 3.80
C VAL A 72 -5.32 6.59 4.53
N PHE A 73 -5.82 7.70 5.08
CA PHE A 73 -4.98 8.68 5.76
C PHE A 73 -4.27 8.10 6.99
N VAL A 74 -5.00 7.37 7.84
CA VAL A 74 -4.44 6.75 9.06
C VAL A 74 -3.48 5.63 8.69
N GLY A 75 -3.86 4.75 7.75
CA GLY A 75 -3.01 3.63 7.31
C GLY A 75 -1.73 4.10 6.63
N PHE A 76 -1.82 5.11 5.76
CA PHE A 76 -0.66 5.71 5.11
C PHE A 76 0.27 6.38 6.12
N THR A 77 -0.26 7.17 7.05
CA THR A 77 0.56 7.81 8.11
C THR A 77 1.27 6.75 8.96
N ALA A 78 0.58 5.69 9.36
CA ALA A 78 1.17 4.58 10.10
C ALA A 78 2.28 3.89 9.30
N ALA A 79 2.07 3.68 8.00
CA ALA A 79 3.08 3.10 7.12
C ALA A 79 4.33 3.98 6.97
N VAL A 80 4.16 5.30 6.83
CA VAL A 80 5.28 6.24 6.76
C VAL A 80 6.10 6.17 8.05
N ILE A 81 5.46 6.25 9.23
CA ILE A 81 6.14 6.14 10.51
C ILE A 81 6.90 4.81 10.61
N CYS A 82 6.26 3.70 10.20
CA CYS A 82 6.89 2.38 10.20
C CYS A 82 8.10 2.32 9.24
N SER A 83 7.98 2.90 8.05
CA SER A 83 9.05 2.94 7.03
C SER A 83 10.22 3.86 7.40
N VAL A 84 10.05 4.76 8.37
CA VAL A 84 11.18 5.55 8.92
C VAL A 84 11.97 4.73 9.94
N VAL A 85 11.32 3.77 10.59
CA VAL A 85 11.93 2.91 11.62
C VAL A 85 12.63 1.70 11.00
N ILE A 86 12.12 1.21 9.86
CA ILE A 86 12.64 0.06 9.11
C ILE A 86 13.54 0.54 7.97
#